data_AF-A0A1Y5HE45-F1
#
_entry.id   AF-A0A1Y5HE45-F1
#
_cell.length_a   1.000
_cell.length_b   1.000
_cell.length_c   1.000
_cell.angle_alpha   90.00
_cell.angle_beta   90.00
_cell.angle_gamma   90.00
#
_symmetry.space_group_name_H-M   'P 1'
#
loop_
_entity.id
_entity.type
_entity.pdbx_description
1 polymer ?
#
loop_
_entity_poly.entity_id
_entity_poly.type
_entity_poly.pdbx_seq_one_letter_code
_entity_poly.pdbx_strand_id
1 'polypeptide(L)'
;MLSHFLRVLVFIPFLAQPIAASEGNSGDGGGDSGSGYVATGLQDRTTRQIVKILTRDFARCRKEKKIYRWDCYRKTYRFAANQLNGKISYSHAQDALEHVEEELDRIMAEYRDPTKPNRRRLTQTYAAIKPEAIPAARARTERAMDQAQTMLLRAPSHTQSHYVRIADAINSNKVLLRSALLFLPNQMIRLAMVIVKTTRL
;
A
#
# COMPACT_ATOMS: atom_id res chain seq x y z
N MET A 1 40.87 -54.44 23.67
CA MET A 1 39.91 -55.33 24.34
C MET A 1 38.72 -54.48 24.79
N LEU A 2 37.62 -54.55 24.03
CA LEU A 2 36.24 -54.88 24.46
C LEU A 2 35.52 -53.77 25.27
N SER A 3 34.64 -52.96 24.64
CA SER A 3 33.17 -53.14 24.48
C SER A 3 32.38 -52.62 25.72
N HIS A 4 31.26 -51.88 25.68
CA HIS A 4 30.07 -51.73 24.83
C HIS A 4 29.51 -50.29 24.98
N PHE A 5 29.15 -49.54 23.93
CA PHE A 5 27.87 -49.51 23.19
C PHE A 5 26.59 -49.39 24.05
N LEU A 6 26.01 -48.18 24.12
CA LEU A 6 24.55 -48.01 24.17
C LEU A 6 24.15 -46.89 23.19
N ARG A 7 23.81 -47.30 21.96
CA ARG A 7 23.18 -46.46 20.94
C ARG A 7 21.67 -46.56 21.11
N VAL A 8 21.00 -45.48 21.48
CA VAL A 8 19.54 -45.38 21.39
C VAL A 8 19.20 -44.95 19.97
N LEU A 9 18.99 -45.95 19.10
CA LEU A 9 18.44 -45.79 17.75
C LEU A 9 16.93 -45.67 17.86
N VAL A 10 16.40 -44.45 17.76
CA VAL A 10 14.97 -44.23 17.53
C VAL A 10 14.70 -44.46 16.04
N PHE A 11 14.24 -45.67 15.71
CA PHE A 11 13.68 -46.02 14.41
C PHE A 11 12.32 -45.31 14.26
N ILE A 12 12.27 -44.26 13.45
CA ILE A 12 11.01 -43.67 12.98
C ILE A 12 10.58 -44.53 11.77
N PRO A 13 9.39 -45.17 11.80
CA PRO A 13 8.90 -45.91 10.66
C PRO A 13 8.56 -44.93 9.53
N PHE A 14 9.30 -45.07 8.43
CA PHE A 14 9.07 -44.43 7.15
C PHE A 14 7.74 -44.96 6.58
N LEU A 15 6.64 -44.27 6.88
CA LEU A 15 5.38 -44.51 6.20
C LEU A 15 5.52 -44.04 4.75
N ALA A 16 5.69 -45.01 3.86
CA ALA A 16 5.58 -44.85 2.43
C ALA A 16 4.20 -44.26 2.09
N GLN A 17 4.17 -42.97 1.77
CA GLN A 17 3.01 -42.35 1.16
C GLN A 17 3.03 -42.70 -0.35
N PRO A 18 1.88 -43.05 -0.94
CA PRO A 18 1.80 -43.30 -2.38
C PRO A 18 2.12 -42.02 -3.14
N ILE A 19 3.09 -42.09 -4.06
CA ILE A 19 3.32 -41.08 -5.08
C ILE A 19 2.13 -41.19 -6.05
N ALA A 20 1.09 -40.39 -5.82
CA ALA A 20 0.14 -40.09 -6.86
C ALA A 20 0.90 -39.31 -7.94
N ALA A 21 1.08 -39.95 -9.09
CA ALA A 21 1.48 -39.29 -10.31
C ALA A 21 0.47 -38.18 -10.59
N SER A 22 0.87 -36.92 -10.36
CA SER A 22 0.15 -35.81 -10.98
C SER A 22 0.64 -35.75 -12.42
N GLU A 23 -0.27 -36.09 -13.32
CA GLU A 23 -0.15 -35.79 -14.73
C GLU A 23 0.23 -34.31 -14.84
N GLY A 24 1.37 -34.03 -15.48
CA GLY A 24 1.73 -32.71 -15.92
C GLY A 24 0.71 -32.26 -16.95
N ASN A 25 -0.39 -31.68 -16.47
CA ASN A 25 -1.36 -31.03 -17.33
C ASN A 25 -0.72 -29.77 -17.88
N SER A 26 -0.27 -29.87 -19.13
CA SER A 26 0.06 -28.77 -20.02
C SER A 26 -1.07 -27.73 -19.99
N GLY A 27 -0.89 -26.69 -19.19
CA GLY A 27 -1.75 -25.52 -19.18
C GLY A 27 -1.41 -24.64 -20.38
N ASP A 28 -1.87 -25.06 -21.56
CA ASP A 28 -2.05 -24.20 -22.72
C ASP A 28 -3.14 -23.18 -22.36
N GLY A 29 -2.70 -22.00 -21.89
CA GLY A 29 -3.57 -20.90 -21.51
C GLY A 29 -3.98 -20.12 -22.75
N GLY A 30 -5.02 -20.63 -23.41
CA GLY A 30 -5.59 -20.14 -24.66
C GLY A 30 -5.81 -18.63 -24.72
N GLY A 31 -5.60 -18.11 -25.93
CA GLY A 31 -6.00 -16.77 -26.33
C GLY A 31 -7.47 -16.54 -26.05
N ASP A 32 -7.74 -15.47 -25.29
CA ASP A 32 -9.09 -15.04 -24.97
C ASP A 32 -9.79 -14.62 -26.27
N SER A 33 -10.77 -15.44 -26.61
CA SER A 33 -11.79 -15.29 -27.61
C SER A 33 -12.55 -13.98 -27.48
N GLY A 34 -12.80 -13.34 -28.63
CA GLY A 34 -13.50 -12.09 -28.76
C GLY A 34 -14.85 -12.07 -28.04
N SER A 35 -14.91 -11.26 -26.98
CA SER A 35 -16.12 -10.63 -26.51
C SER A 35 -16.06 -9.17 -26.94
N GLY A 36 -17.16 -8.62 -27.47
CA GLY A 36 -17.29 -7.29 -28.06
C GLY A 36 -17.06 -6.13 -27.09
N TYR A 37 -15.93 -6.11 -26.40
CA TYR A 37 -15.43 -4.99 -25.64
C TYR A 37 -14.84 -3.99 -26.63
N VAL A 38 -15.36 -2.76 -26.60
CA VAL A 38 -14.66 -1.60 -27.15
C VAL A 38 -13.21 -1.70 -26.68
N ALA A 39 -12.26 -1.84 -27.60
CA ALA A 39 -10.85 -2.01 -27.25
C ALA A 39 -10.36 -0.72 -26.57
N THR A 40 -10.42 -0.71 -25.24
CA THR A 40 -10.11 0.46 -24.39
C THR A 40 -8.62 0.82 -24.42
N GLY A 41 -7.78 -0.04 -24.99
CA GLY A 41 -6.33 0.03 -24.89
C GLY A 41 -5.80 -0.25 -23.48
N LEU A 42 -6.67 -0.60 -22.52
CA LEU A 42 -6.30 -0.96 -21.16
C LEU A 42 -5.91 -2.43 -21.09
N GLN A 43 -4.93 -2.74 -20.25
CA GLN A 43 -4.40 -4.09 -20.11
C GLN A 43 -4.52 -4.57 -18.67
N ASP A 44 -5.10 -5.74 -18.53
CA ASP A 44 -5.40 -6.31 -17.22
C ASP A 44 -4.14 -6.54 -16.38
N ARG A 45 -3.02 -6.88 -17.04
CA ARG A 45 -1.68 -6.96 -16.45
C ARG A 45 -1.21 -5.63 -15.87
N THR A 46 -1.39 -4.52 -16.59
CA THR A 46 -1.01 -3.18 -16.14
C THR A 46 -1.84 -2.78 -14.94
N THR A 47 -3.16 -2.93 -14.99
CA THR A 47 -4.06 -2.64 -13.87
C THR A 47 -3.68 -3.43 -12.62
N ARG A 48 -3.44 -4.75 -12.74
CA ARG A 48 -2.97 -5.59 -11.62
C ARG A 48 -1.65 -5.09 -11.04
N GLN A 49 -0.72 -4.67 -11.88
CA GLN A 49 0.57 -4.15 -11.43
C GLN A 49 0.41 -2.86 -10.62
N ILE A 50 -0.42 -1.91 -11.09
CA ILE A 50 -0.71 -0.67 -10.35
C ILE A 50 -1.36 -0.97 -9.01
N VAL A 51 -2.41 -1.81 -8.99
CA VAL A 51 -3.08 -2.22 -7.75
C VAL A 51 -2.10 -2.87 -6.77
N LYS A 52 -1.18 -3.72 -7.27
CA LYS A 52 -0.15 -4.35 -6.44
C LYS A 52 0.82 -3.33 -5.84
N ILE A 53 1.27 -2.33 -6.60
CA ILE A 53 2.12 -1.26 -6.10
C ILE A 53 1.39 -0.49 -5.00
N LEU A 54 0.18 -0.01 -5.30
CA LEU A 54 -0.61 0.78 -4.37
C LEU A 54 -0.94 0.04 -3.08
N THR A 55 -1.23 -1.26 -3.13
CA THR A 55 -1.55 -2.02 -1.92
C THR A 55 -0.30 -2.42 -1.15
N ARG A 56 0.65 -3.11 -1.81
CA ARG A 56 1.80 -3.72 -1.13
C ARG A 56 2.82 -2.68 -0.67
N ASP A 57 3.15 -1.72 -1.52
CA ASP A 57 4.24 -0.79 -1.25
C ASP A 57 3.77 0.32 -0.29
N PHE A 58 2.49 0.73 -0.39
CA PHE A 58 1.88 1.60 0.61
C PHE A 58 1.80 0.93 1.99
N ALA A 59 1.40 -0.34 2.05
CA ALA A 59 1.40 -1.08 3.32
C ALA A 59 2.82 -1.21 3.91
N ARG A 60 3.84 -1.35 3.06
CA ARG A 60 5.25 -1.39 3.46
C ARG A 60 5.70 -0.08 4.12
N CYS A 61 5.20 1.07 3.69
CA CYS A 61 5.51 2.36 4.31
C CYS A 61 5.10 2.41 5.79
N ARG A 62 4.14 1.60 6.25
CA ARG A 62 3.79 1.52 7.68
C ARG A 62 4.92 0.99 8.56
N LYS A 63 5.87 0.25 7.98
CA LYS A 63 7.08 -0.22 8.70
C LYS A 63 8.07 0.92 8.98
N GLU A 64 7.91 2.07 8.32
CA GLU A 64 8.70 3.26 8.61
C GLU A 64 8.19 3.97 9.88
N LYS A 65 9.09 4.66 10.60
CA LYS A 65 8.66 5.52 11.73
C LYS A 65 7.69 6.56 11.21
N LYS A 66 6.68 6.92 12.02
CA LYS A 66 5.56 7.79 11.60
C LYS A 66 6.02 9.01 10.80
N ILE A 67 7.02 9.76 11.31
CA ILE A 67 7.56 10.97 10.68
C ILE A 67 8.10 10.77 9.24
N TYR A 68 8.52 9.57 8.83
CA TYR A 68 9.05 9.30 7.48
C TYR A 68 7.98 8.77 6.51
N ARG A 69 6.76 8.49 6.97
CA ARG A 69 5.76 7.77 6.17
C ARG A 69 5.26 8.58 4.98
N TRP A 70 5.12 9.91 5.11
CA TRP A 70 4.61 10.76 4.04
C TRP A 70 5.52 10.79 2.82
N ASP A 71 6.84 10.88 3.01
CA ASP A 71 7.78 10.79 1.87
C ASP A 71 7.78 9.39 1.24
N CYS A 72 7.56 8.34 2.05
CA CYS A 72 7.40 6.98 1.53
C CYS A 72 6.12 6.83 0.69
N TYR A 73 4.98 7.36 1.17
CA TYR A 73 3.72 7.36 0.44
C TYR A 73 3.85 8.12 -0.87
N ARG A 74 4.46 9.31 -0.83
CA ARG A 74 4.73 10.15 -2.00
C ARG A 74 5.47 9.39 -3.08
N LYS A 75 6.60 8.76 -2.72
CA LYS A 75 7.39 7.94 -3.64
C LYS A 75 6.63 6.74 -4.19
N THR A 76 5.71 6.17 -3.42
CA THR A 76 4.85 5.06 -3.87
C THR A 76 3.86 5.52 -4.93
N TYR A 77 3.17 6.64 -4.71
CA TYR A 77 2.25 7.22 -5.71
C TYR A 77 3.01 7.67 -6.96
N ARG A 78 4.15 8.34 -6.79
CA ARG A 78 5.04 8.69 -7.90
C ARG A 78 5.45 7.46 -8.70
N PHE A 79 5.85 6.39 -8.02
CA PHE A 79 6.25 5.16 -8.70
C PHE A 79 5.09 4.53 -9.48
N ALA A 80 3.89 4.50 -8.90
CA ALA A 80 2.69 3.99 -9.56
C ALA A 80 2.31 4.83 -10.80
N ALA A 81 2.29 6.16 -10.69
CA ALA A 81 2.06 7.07 -11.82
C ALA A 81 3.07 6.84 -12.95
N ASN A 82 4.37 6.74 -12.61
CA ASN A 82 5.42 6.52 -13.60
C ASN A 82 5.30 5.19 -14.36
N GLN A 83 4.63 4.17 -13.81
CA GLN A 83 4.36 2.92 -14.56
C GLN A 83 3.34 3.12 -15.69
N LEU A 84 2.59 4.22 -15.66
CA LEU A 84 1.59 4.59 -16.65
C LEU A 84 2.12 5.56 -17.72
N ASN A 85 3.33 6.11 -17.55
CA ASN A 85 3.93 7.03 -18.53
C ASN A 85 3.90 6.44 -19.95
N GLY A 86 3.39 7.24 -20.89
CA GLY A 86 3.27 6.86 -22.30
C GLY A 86 2.12 5.90 -22.61
N LYS A 87 1.34 5.45 -21.61
CA LYS A 87 0.14 4.62 -21.80
C LYS A 87 -1.08 5.52 -21.90
N ILE A 88 -1.36 6.04 -23.10
CA ILE A 88 -2.45 7.00 -23.36
C ILE A 88 -3.80 6.51 -22.82
N SER A 89 -4.10 5.21 -22.93
CA SER A 89 -5.35 4.62 -22.40
C SER A 89 -5.51 4.76 -20.89
N TYR A 90 -4.42 4.95 -20.14
CA TYR A 90 -4.38 5.11 -18.70
C TYR A 90 -4.26 6.57 -18.23
N SER A 91 -4.38 7.57 -19.11
CA SER A 91 -4.16 8.99 -18.77
C SER A 91 -4.95 9.43 -17.54
N HIS A 92 -6.26 9.17 -17.50
CA HIS A 92 -7.09 9.50 -16.32
C HIS A 92 -6.64 8.81 -15.03
N ALA A 93 -6.12 7.59 -15.12
CA ALA A 93 -5.56 6.91 -13.96
C ALA A 93 -4.22 7.50 -13.54
N GLN A 94 -3.39 7.89 -14.51
CA GLN A 94 -2.15 8.61 -14.25
C GLN A 94 -2.44 9.94 -13.53
N ASP A 95 -3.33 10.78 -14.07
CA ASP A 95 -3.74 12.06 -13.49
C ASP A 95 -4.21 11.90 -12.04
N ALA A 96 -5.02 10.87 -11.76
CA ALA A 96 -5.52 10.60 -10.41
C ALA A 96 -4.40 10.21 -9.43
N LEU A 97 -3.38 9.47 -9.89
CA LEU A 97 -2.24 9.07 -9.05
C LEU A 97 -1.28 10.24 -8.83
N GLU A 98 -1.04 11.04 -9.88
CA GLU A 98 -0.24 12.27 -9.81
C GLU A 98 -0.88 13.28 -8.87
N HIS A 99 -2.22 13.44 -8.90
CA HIS A 99 -2.93 14.31 -7.95
C HIS A 99 -2.61 13.98 -6.48
N VAL A 100 -2.55 12.69 -6.13
CA VAL A 100 -2.18 12.28 -4.76
C VAL A 100 -0.70 12.52 -4.48
N GLU A 101 0.17 12.26 -5.46
CA GLU A 101 1.59 12.52 -5.33
C GLU A 101 1.88 14.00 -5.12
N GLU A 102 1.32 14.88 -5.94
CA GLU A 102 1.53 16.32 -5.87
C GLU A 102 1.10 16.89 -4.52
N GLU A 103 -0.04 16.44 -3.98
CA GLU A 103 -0.44 16.87 -2.65
C GLU A 103 0.53 16.37 -1.58
N LEU A 104 1.06 15.16 -1.73
CA LEU A 104 2.11 14.64 -0.85
C LEU A 104 3.43 15.41 -1.00
N ASP A 105 3.78 15.88 -2.19
CA ASP A 105 4.91 16.79 -2.42
C ASP A 105 4.70 18.11 -1.68
N ARG A 106 3.52 18.73 -1.79
CA ARG A 106 3.19 19.97 -1.07
C ARG A 106 3.25 19.78 0.45
N ILE A 107 2.72 18.66 0.95
CA ILE A 107 2.83 18.27 2.37
C ILE A 107 4.30 18.19 2.79
N MET A 108 5.15 17.53 1.98
CA MET A 108 6.57 17.39 2.29
C MET A 108 7.31 18.72 2.21
N ALA A 109 6.95 19.62 1.31
CA ALA A 109 7.53 20.96 1.21
C ALA A 109 7.18 21.82 2.44
N GLU A 110 5.93 21.77 2.89
CA GLU A 110 5.43 22.60 4.00
C GLU A 110 5.85 22.09 5.38
N TYR A 111 5.78 20.77 5.61
CA TYR A 111 5.94 20.19 6.94
C TYR A 111 7.28 19.50 7.19
N ARG A 112 8.25 19.65 6.28
CA ARG A 112 9.57 19.04 6.43
C ARG A 112 10.19 19.37 7.78
N ASP A 113 10.79 18.36 8.40
CA ASP A 113 11.63 18.53 9.58
C ASP A 113 13.12 18.44 9.18
N PRO A 114 13.82 19.59 9.04
CA PRO A 114 15.24 19.60 8.69
C PRO A 114 16.14 19.13 9.84
N THR A 115 15.62 19.05 11.07
CA THR A 115 16.39 18.62 12.25
C THR A 115 16.60 17.11 12.29
N LYS A 116 15.85 16.35 11.49
CA LYS A 116 15.99 14.90 11.39
C LYS A 116 16.77 14.54 10.13
N PRO A 117 17.79 13.67 10.26
CA PRO A 117 18.51 13.18 9.09
C PRO A 117 17.57 12.36 8.21
N ASN A 118 17.82 12.39 6.90
CA ASN A 118 17.10 11.51 5.99
C ASN A 118 17.36 10.03 6.36
N ARG A 119 16.32 9.19 6.34
CA ARG A 119 16.45 7.76 6.58
C ARG A 119 16.71 7.02 5.27
N ARG A 120 17.86 6.35 5.17
CA ARG A 120 18.15 5.46 4.04
C ARG A 120 17.65 4.04 4.32
N ARG A 121 17.01 3.43 3.33
CA ARG A 121 16.60 2.03 3.34
C ARG A 121 16.73 1.45 1.93
N LEU A 122 17.64 0.48 1.78
CA LEU A 122 18.03 -0.06 0.47
C LEU A 122 18.44 1.09 -0.47
N THR A 123 17.76 1.21 -1.61
CA THR A 123 17.97 2.22 -2.64
C THR A 123 17.13 3.49 -2.44
N GLN A 124 16.29 3.54 -1.40
CA GLN A 124 15.41 4.68 -1.14
C GLN A 124 15.85 5.47 0.09
N THR A 125 15.62 6.77 0.02
CA THR A 125 15.89 7.73 1.10
C THR A 125 14.62 8.48 1.40
N TYR A 126 14.28 8.61 2.69
CA TYR A 126 13.06 9.26 3.16
C TYR A 126 13.36 10.48 4.04
N ALA A 127 12.74 11.60 3.71
CA ALA A 127 12.73 12.80 4.57
C ALA A 127 11.65 12.69 5.65
N ALA A 128 11.91 13.33 6.80
CA ALA A 128 10.94 13.41 7.89
C ALA A 128 10.04 14.65 7.74
N ILE A 129 8.82 14.54 8.26
CA ILE A 129 7.98 15.69 8.62
C ILE A 129 7.99 15.91 10.13
N LYS A 130 7.63 17.11 10.54
CA LYS A 130 7.47 17.48 11.95
C LYS A 130 6.38 16.63 12.62
N PRO A 131 6.60 16.07 13.83
CA PRO A 131 5.61 15.24 14.51
C PRO A 131 4.24 15.91 14.71
N GLU A 132 4.22 17.19 15.00
CA GLU A 132 3.02 18.00 15.20
C GLU A 132 2.20 18.21 13.92
N ALA A 133 2.83 18.11 12.75
CA ALA A 133 2.18 18.25 11.45
C ALA A 133 1.47 16.96 10.99
N ILE A 134 1.71 15.82 11.65
CA ILE A 134 1.15 14.50 11.31
C ILE A 134 -0.37 14.54 11.12
N PRO A 135 -1.18 15.13 12.01
CA PRO A 135 -2.63 15.16 11.84
C PRO A 135 -3.06 15.95 10.60
N ALA A 136 -2.45 17.11 10.35
CA ALA A 136 -2.73 17.96 9.19
C ALA A 136 -2.34 17.27 7.88
N ALA A 137 -1.11 16.72 7.83
CA ALA A 137 -0.61 15.96 6.70
C ALA A 137 -1.53 14.77 6.37
N ARG A 138 -1.98 14.03 7.39
CA ARG A 138 -2.93 12.93 7.19
C ARG A 138 -4.24 13.41 6.58
N ALA A 139 -4.87 14.44 7.14
CA ALA A 139 -6.15 14.94 6.65
C ALA A 139 -6.08 15.42 5.19
N ARG A 140 -4.97 16.07 4.82
CA ARG A 140 -4.70 16.47 3.43
C ARG A 140 -4.54 15.28 2.50
N THR A 141 -3.74 14.28 2.90
CA THR A 141 -3.59 13.05 2.12
C THR A 141 -4.92 12.31 1.93
N GLU A 142 -5.75 12.21 2.96
CA GLU A 142 -7.08 11.59 2.84
C GLU A 142 -7.97 12.31 1.80
N ARG A 143 -7.99 13.65 1.84
CA ARG A 143 -8.75 14.43 0.85
C ARG A 143 -8.24 14.24 -0.58
N ALA A 144 -6.93 14.21 -0.78
CA ALA A 144 -6.36 13.93 -2.10
C ALA A 144 -6.73 12.53 -2.59
N MET A 145 -6.72 11.52 -1.71
CA MET A 145 -7.16 10.17 -2.04
C MET A 145 -8.66 10.09 -2.39
N ASP A 146 -9.51 10.88 -1.72
CA ASP A 146 -10.94 10.97 -2.04
C ASP A 146 -11.17 11.64 -3.41
N GLN A 147 -10.42 12.69 -3.72
CA GLN A 147 -10.45 13.36 -5.03
C GLN A 147 -9.98 12.42 -6.15
N ALA A 148 -8.88 11.70 -5.95
CA ALA A 148 -8.36 10.73 -6.91
C ALA A 148 -9.36 9.58 -7.17
N GLN A 149 -10.03 9.07 -6.15
CA GLN A 149 -11.13 8.10 -6.32
C GLN A 149 -12.24 8.70 -7.18
N THR A 150 -12.62 9.95 -6.92
CA THR A 150 -13.65 10.64 -7.70
C THR A 150 -13.24 10.80 -9.17
N MET A 151 -11.98 11.15 -9.45
CA MET A 151 -11.45 11.25 -10.81
C MET A 151 -11.55 9.91 -11.56
N LEU A 152 -11.13 8.82 -10.91
CA LEU A 152 -11.19 7.46 -11.47
C LEU A 152 -12.63 7.00 -11.75
N LEU A 153 -13.54 7.20 -10.78
CA LEU A 153 -14.92 6.75 -10.87
C LEU A 153 -15.76 7.58 -11.84
N ARG A 154 -15.33 8.80 -12.18
CA ARG A 154 -15.97 9.66 -13.18
C ARG A 154 -15.42 9.48 -14.60
N ALA A 155 -14.42 8.62 -14.78
CA ALA A 155 -13.87 8.35 -16.10
C ALA A 155 -14.88 7.66 -17.04
N PRO A 156 -14.62 7.64 -18.36
CA PRO A 156 -15.51 7.03 -19.34
C PRO A 156 -15.94 5.60 -18.99
N SER A 157 -17.20 5.26 -19.24
CA SER A 157 -17.80 3.97 -18.82
C SER A 157 -17.03 2.74 -19.31
N HIS A 158 -16.44 2.80 -20.51
CA HIS A 158 -15.69 1.70 -21.08
C HIS A 158 -14.39 1.38 -20.29
N THR A 159 -13.83 2.31 -19.50
CA THR A 159 -12.61 2.08 -18.71
C THR A 159 -12.88 1.59 -17.28
N GLN A 160 -14.15 1.56 -16.86
CA GLN A 160 -14.54 1.44 -15.46
C GLN A 160 -14.07 0.15 -14.78
N SER A 161 -14.08 -0.98 -15.47
CA SER A 161 -13.63 -2.27 -14.91
C SER A 161 -12.20 -2.22 -14.36
N HIS A 162 -11.33 -1.40 -14.97
CA HIS A 162 -9.95 -1.22 -14.50
C HIS A 162 -9.85 -0.11 -13.45
N TYR A 163 -10.54 1.00 -13.64
CA TYR A 163 -10.38 2.17 -12.78
C TYR A 163 -11.04 2.01 -11.41
N VAL A 164 -12.15 1.28 -11.31
CA VAL A 164 -12.73 0.88 -10.02
C VAL A 164 -11.71 0.10 -9.19
N ARG A 165 -10.97 -0.82 -9.79
CA ARG A 165 -9.95 -1.62 -9.07
C ARG A 165 -8.80 -0.76 -8.54
N ILE A 166 -8.41 0.27 -9.27
CA ILE A 166 -7.40 1.25 -8.82
C ILE A 166 -7.99 2.11 -7.69
N ALA A 167 -9.24 2.58 -7.84
CA ALA A 167 -9.93 3.36 -6.83
C ALA A 167 -10.09 2.58 -5.50
N ASP A 168 -10.40 1.28 -5.57
CA ASP A 168 -10.47 0.40 -4.40
C ASP A 168 -9.14 0.26 -3.66
N ALA A 169 -8.03 0.20 -4.42
CA ALA A 169 -6.69 0.18 -3.83
C ALA A 169 -6.39 1.50 -3.09
N ILE A 170 -6.76 2.64 -3.67
CA ILE A 170 -6.63 3.96 -3.02
C ILE A 170 -7.53 4.03 -1.77
N ASN A 171 -8.76 3.52 -1.85
CA ASN A 171 -9.68 3.50 -0.71
C ASN A 171 -9.17 2.61 0.43
N SER A 172 -8.59 1.46 0.10
CA SER A 172 -7.92 0.59 1.08
C SER A 172 -6.80 1.33 1.79
N ASN A 173 -5.97 2.07 1.05
CA ASN A 173 -4.90 2.89 1.62
C ASN A 173 -5.42 3.99 2.55
N LYS A 174 -6.54 4.64 2.20
CA LYS A 174 -7.22 5.61 3.06
C LYS A 174 -7.65 4.99 4.40
N VAL A 175 -8.23 3.79 4.37
CA VAL A 175 -8.60 3.05 5.60
C VAL A 175 -7.36 2.73 6.45
N LEU A 176 -6.23 2.39 5.82
CA LEU A 176 -4.96 2.18 6.52
C LEU A 176 -4.41 3.45 7.17
N LEU A 177 -4.58 4.62 6.53
CA LEU A 177 -4.26 5.90 7.16
C LEU A 177 -5.17 6.15 8.37
N ARG A 178 -6.46 5.81 8.25
CA ARG A 178 -7.47 5.99 9.30
C ARG A 178 -7.22 5.20 10.57
N SER A 179 -6.92 3.92 10.42
CA SER A 179 -6.63 3.01 11.52
C SER A 179 -5.36 3.39 12.32
N ALA A 180 -4.43 4.16 11.75
CA ALA A 180 -3.23 4.60 12.45
C ALA A 180 -3.47 5.61 13.59
N LEU A 181 -4.66 6.24 13.70
CA LEU A 181 -5.01 7.20 14.76
C LEU A 181 -5.35 6.54 16.10
N LEU A 182 -5.78 5.26 16.10
CA LEU A 182 -6.09 4.54 17.34
C LEU A 182 -4.85 4.32 18.22
N PHE A 183 -3.65 4.57 17.67
CA PHE A 183 -2.36 4.42 18.35
C PHE A 183 -1.64 5.77 18.58
N LEU A 184 -2.38 6.88 18.74
CA LEU A 184 -1.80 8.14 19.21
C LEU A 184 -1.96 8.27 20.74
N PRO A 185 -0.87 8.54 21.49
CA PRO A 185 -0.89 8.64 22.95
C PRO A 185 -1.71 9.82 23.50
N ASN A 186 -2.05 10.81 22.67
CA ASN A 186 -2.77 12.01 23.12
C ASN A 186 -4.27 11.81 23.38
N GLN A 187 -4.86 10.64 23.08
CA GLN A 187 -6.26 10.39 23.48
C GLN A 187 -6.42 10.21 25.00
N MET A 188 -5.33 9.95 25.73
CA MET A 188 -5.36 9.87 27.20
C MET A 188 -5.43 11.25 27.87
N ILE A 189 -5.10 12.34 27.17
CA ILE A 189 -5.09 13.69 27.77
C ILE A 189 -6.52 14.25 27.91
N ARG A 190 -7.45 13.83 27.05
CA ARG A 190 -8.85 14.31 27.13
C ARG A 190 -9.67 13.65 28.24
N LEU A 191 -9.28 12.48 28.73
CA LEU A 191 -9.96 11.83 29.86
C LEU A 191 -9.50 12.41 31.21
N ALA A 192 -8.24 12.84 31.32
CA ALA A 192 -7.72 13.42 32.56
C ALA A 192 -8.35 14.78 32.93
N MET A 193 -8.73 15.61 31.95
CA MET A 193 -9.38 16.91 32.21
C MET A 193 -10.84 16.79 32.69
N VAL A 194 -11.53 15.68 32.40
CA VAL A 194 -12.91 15.47 32.88
C VAL A 194 -12.91 15.07 34.36
N ILE A 195 -11.90 14.33 34.83
CA ILE A 195 -11.82 13.84 36.21
C ILE A 195 -11.33 14.94 37.18
N VAL A 196 -10.45 15.85 36.75
CA VAL A 196 -10.00 16.97 37.60
C VAL A 196 -11.10 18.00 37.87
N LYS A 197 -12.14 18.08 37.01
CA LYS A 197 -13.24 19.03 37.20
C LYS A 197 -14.30 18.55 38.20
N THR A 198 -14.39 17.24 38.47
CA THR A 198 -15.40 16.66 39.38
C THR A 198 -14.93 16.49 40.83
N THR A 199 -13.66 16.72 41.14
CA THR A 199 -13.11 16.65 42.51
C THR A 199 -12.99 18.02 43.20
N ARG A 200 -13.53 19.08 42.59
CA ARG A 200 -13.67 20.43 43.20
C ARG A 200 -15.13 20.86 43.32
N LEU A 201 -15.95 20.04 43.97
CA LEU A 201 -17.26 20.40 44.50
C LEU A 201 -17.34 19.97 45.95
#